data_AF-A0A1F6EZC5-F1
#
_entry.id   AF-A0A1F6EZC5-F1
#
_cell.length_a   1.000
_cell.length_b   1.000
_cell.length_c   1.000
_cell.angle_alpha   90.00
_cell.angle_beta   90.00
_cell.angle_gamma   90.00
#
_symmetry.space_group_name_H-M   'P 1'
#
loop_
_entity.id
_entity.type
_entity.pdbx_description
1 polymer ?
#
loop_
_entity_poly.entity_id
_entity_poly.type
_entity_poly.pdbx_seq_one_letter_code
_entity_poly.pdbx_strand_id
1 'polypeptide(L)'
;MGNGFGMRVIGFDAYPNADLAETLGFTYVPLAELLAASDIVTLHVPYNEHTHHLLNRENIGMLKKGAYLINTSRGAVVETEALIEALQNGTLVGAGLDVLEEEGDLSDELALLSAPHPNVKELKTTLENHYLINHPRVIVTPHLAFNTQEAVERILDTTIENIQKFAAGSPVNIVGS
;
A
#
# COMPACT_ATOMS: atom_id res chain seq x y z
N MET A 1 -1.05 -13.50 -9.93
CA MET A 1 -1.56 -14.34 -8.82
C MET A 1 -2.98 -14.82 -9.07
N GLY A 2 -3.97 -13.94 -9.25
CA GLY A 2 -5.40 -14.34 -9.34
C GLY A 2 -5.74 -15.43 -10.37
N ASN A 3 -5.15 -15.39 -11.57
CA ASN A 3 -5.42 -16.39 -12.61
C ASN A 3 -5.01 -17.82 -12.23
N GLY A 4 -3.95 -17.99 -11.43
CA GLY A 4 -3.55 -19.30 -10.92
C GLY A 4 -4.55 -19.92 -9.93
N PHE A 5 -5.42 -19.08 -9.34
CA PHE A 5 -6.49 -19.49 -8.43
C PHE A 5 -7.87 -19.54 -9.10
N GLY A 6 -7.95 -19.39 -10.43
CA GLY A 6 -9.22 -19.40 -11.17
C GLY A 6 -10.10 -18.16 -10.95
N MET A 7 -9.51 -17.06 -10.48
CA MET A 7 -10.24 -15.79 -10.28
C MET A 7 -10.46 -15.06 -11.60
N ARG A 8 -11.55 -14.28 -11.70
CA ARG A 8 -11.68 -13.25 -12.74
C ARG A 8 -10.82 -12.04 -12.35
N VAL A 9 -9.77 -11.76 -13.11
CA VAL A 9 -8.85 -10.64 -12.82
C VAL A 9 -9.22 -9.42 -13.66
N ILE A 10 -9.44 -8.30 -12.97
CA ILE A 10 -9.59 -6.96 -13.57
C ILE A 10 -8.54 -6.03 -12.97
N GLY A 11 -8.10 -5.03 -13.72
CA GLY A 11 -7.05 -4.10 -13.32
C GLY A 11 -7.39 -2.65 -13.65
N PHE A 12 -6.78 -1.72 -12.93
CA PHE A 12 -6.80 -0.30 -13.23
C PHE A 12 -5.35 0.19 -13.23
N ASP A 13 -4.97 0.93 -14.27
CA ASP A 13 -3.69 1.63 -14.36
C ASP A 13 -3.91 2.92 -15.15
N ALA A 14 -3.22 4.00 -14.77
CA ALA A 14 -3.26 5.26 -15.51
C ALA A 14 -2.66 5.11 -16.92
N TYR A 15 -1.76 4.14 -17.11
CA TYR A 15 -1.09 3.81 -18.35
C TYR A 15 -1.32 2.32 -18.69
N PRO A 16 -2.51 1.97 -19.20
CA PRO A 16 -2.86 0.58 -19.48
C PRO A 16 -1.95 -0.03 -20.56
N ASN A 17 -1.54 -1.27 -20.36
CA ASN A 17 -0.76 -2.05 -21.32
C ASN A 17 -1.60 -3.20 -21.90
N ALA A 18 -2.13 -3.02 -23.10
CA ALA A 18 -3.02 -3.99 -23.74
C ALA A 18 -2.35 -5.36 -23.96
N ASP A 19 -1.09 -5.37 -24.39
CA ASP A 19 -0.33 -6.60 -24.65
C ASP A 19 -0.12 -7.40 -23.36
N LEU A 20 0.14 -6.70 -22.25
CA LEU A 20 0.26 -7.32 -20.93
C LEU A 20 -1.07 -7.91 -20.45
N ALA A 21 -2.18 -7.20 -20.69
CA ALA A 21 -3.53 -7.66 -20.35
C ALA A 21 -3.91 -8.95 -21.11
N GLU A 22 -3.59 -9.01 -22.41
CA GLU A 22 -3.80 -10.21 -23.23
C GLU A 22 -2.90 -11.36 -22.77
N THR A 23 -1.60 -11.11 -22.60
CA THR A 23 -0.61 -12.13 -22.23
C THR A 23 -0.91 -12.75 -20.87
N LEU A 24 -1.31 -11.92 -19.90
CA LEU A 24 -1.59 -12.38 -18.54
C LEU A 24 -3.04 -12.78 -18.33
N GLY A 25 -3.96 -12.48 -19.26
CA GLY A 25 -5.38 -12.85 -19.19
C GLY A 25 -6.15 -12.05 -18.13
N PHE A 26 -6.07 -10.73 -18.16
CA PHE A 26 -6.90 -9.84 -17.34
C PHE A 26 -7.48 -8.70 -18.18
N THR A 27 -8.40 -7.91 -17.61
CA THR A 27 -9.05 -6.79 -18.32
C THR A 27 -8.86 -5.49 -17.56
N TYR A 28 -8.44 -4.44 -18.27
CA TYR A 28 -8.45 -3.09 -17.70
C TYR A 28 -9.86 -2.53 -17.65
N VAL A 29 -10.22 -1.95 -16.51
CA VAL A 29 -11.50 -1.26 -16.27
C VAL A 29 -11.25 0.04 -15.51
N PRO A 30 -12.16 1.02 -15.58
CA PRO A 30 -12.08 2.22 -14.75
C PRO A 30 -12.09 1.88 -13.25
N LEU A 31 -11.42 2.70 -12.43
CA LEU A 31 -11.32 2.46 -10.99
C LEU A 31 -12.68 2.21 -10.32
N ALA A 32 -13.69 3.02 -10.62
CA ALA A 32 -15.04 2.85 -10.05
C ALA A 32 -15.65 1.47 -10.39
N GLU A 33 -15.44 0.97 -11.61
CA GLU A 33 -15.88 -0.37 -12.00
C GLU A 33 -15.08 -1.45 -11.27
N LEU A 34 -13.77 -1.27 -11.14
CA LEU A 34 -12.91 -2.17 -10.37
C LEU A 34 -13.42 -2.31 -8.93
N LEU A 35 -13.67 -1.20 -8.25
CA LEU A 35 -14.14 -1.21 -6.85
C LEU A 35 -15.51 -1.89 -6.73
N ALA A 36 -16.44 -1.57 -7.62
CA ALA A 36 -17.80 -2.13 -7.60
C ALA A 36 -17.87 -3.62 -7.95
N ALA A 37 -16.90 -4.13 -8.70
CA ALA A 37 -16.91 -5.51 -9.20
C ALA A 37 -16.00 -6.48 -8.44
N SER A 38 -15.10 -5.98 -7.58
CA SER A 38 -14.06 -6.79 -6.93
C SER A 38 -14.47 -7.33 -5.57
N ASP A 39 -14.27 -8.64 -5.36
CA ASP A 39 -14.39 -9.28 -4.04
C ASP A 39 -13.11 -9.11 -3.21
N ILE A 40 -11.96 -8.96 -3.88
CA ILE A 40 -10.65 -8.69 -3.28
C ILE A 40 -10.00 -7.59 -4.10
N VAL A 41 -9.58 -6.50 -3.46
CA VAL A 41 -8.82 -5.41 -4.07
C VAL A 41 -7.41 -5.43 -3.50
N THR A 42 -6.41 -5.35 -4.37
CA THR A 42 -5.00 -5.24 -3.97
C THR A 42 -4.34 -4.03 -4.63
N LEU A 43 -3.54 -3.30 -3.85
CA LEU A 43 -2.91 -2.05 -4.27
C LEU A 43 -1.42 -2.27 -4.61
N HIS A 44 -1.07 -1.89 -5.84
CA HIS A 44 0.30 -1.98 -6.39
C HIS A 44 0.68 -0.71 -7.15
N VAL A 45 0.32 0.44 -6.59
CA VAL A 45 0.61 1.75 -7.19
C VAL A 45 1.79 2.42 -6.50
N PRO A 46 2.64 3.17 -7.23
CA PRO A 46 3.63 4.04 -6.59
C PRO A 46 2.91 5.14 -5.82
N TYR A 47 3.56 5.68 -4.78
CA TYR A 47 3.03 6.83 -4.06
C TYR A 47 3.51 8.15 -4.68
N ASN A 48 2.56 9.00 -5.02
CA ASN A 48 2.69 10.36 -5.51
C ASN A 48 1.38 11.14 -5.22
N GLU A 49 1.31 12.42 -5.58
CA GLU A 49 0.14 13.29 -5.36
C GLU A 49 -1.17 12.75 -5.94
N HIS A 50 -1.14 12.03 -7.07
CA HIS A 50 -2.32 11.48 -7.71
C HIS A 50 -2.83 10.18 -7.07
N THR A 51 -1.96 9.49 -6.33
CA THR A 51 -2.28 8.22 -5.64
C THR A 51 -2.43 8.40 -4.13
N HIS A 52 -2.12 9.59 -3.61
CA HIS A 52 -2.37 9.92 -2.22
C HIS A 52 -3.87 9.85 -1.94
N HIS A 53 -4.25 9.00 -0.99
CA HIS A 53 -5.65 8.68 -0.69
C HIS A 53 -6.44 8.29 -1.95
N LEU A 54 -5.84 7.47 -2.82
CA LEU A 54 -6.51 6.88 -3.98
C LEU A 54 -7.79 6.16 -3.56
N LEU A 55 -7.74 5.45 -2.42
CA LEU A 55 -8.93 5.02 -1.70
C LEU A 55 -9.19 5.99 -0.56
N ASN A 56 -10.35 6.61 -0.57
CA ASN A 56 -10.76 7.68 0.35
C ASN A 56 -12.23 7.52 0.75
N ARG A 57 -12.70 8.39 1.64
CA ARG A 57 -14.08 8.38 2.10
C ARG A 57 -15.10 8.47 0.96
N GLU A 58 -14.80 9.17 -0.13
CA GLU A 58 -15.71 9.35 -1.26
C GLU A 58 -15.92 8.08 -2.09
N ASN A 59 -14.89 7.22 -2.21
CA ASN A 59 -14.93 6.07 -3.10
C ASN A 59 -14.85 4.70 -2.40
N ILE A 60 -14.46 4.63 -1.12
CA ILE A 60 -14.33 3.35 -0.44
C ILE A 60 -15.67 2.62 -0.30
N GLY A 61 -16.77 3.36 -0.24
CA GLY A 61 -18.14 2.82 -0.26
C GLY A 61 -18.56 2.21 -1.60
N MET A 62 -17.79 2.41 -2.67
CA MET A 62 -18.02 1.74 -3.96
C MET A 62 -17.59 0.28 -3.94
N LEU A 63 -16.77 -0.12 -2.96
CA LEU A 63 -16.38 -1.52 -2.79
C LEU A 63 -17.61 -2.40 -2.57
N LYS A 64 -17.54 -3.63 -3.08
CA LYS A 64 -18.56 -4.64 -2.76
C LYS A 64 -18.62 -4.84 -1.25
N LYS A 65 -19.83 -4.87 -0.71
CA LYS A 65 -20.03 -5.25 0.70
C LYS A 65 -19.53 -6.67 0.92
N GLY A 66 -18.64 -6.84 1.89
CA GLY A 66 -17.97 -8.11 2.13
C GLY A 66 -16.65 -8.28 1.38
N ALA A 67 -16.09 -7.21 0.81
CA ALA A 67 -14.79 -7.27 0.14
C ALA A 67 -13.61 -7.35 1.12
N TYR A 68 -12.46 -7.73 0.58
CA TYR A 68 -11.16 -7.65 1.25
C TYR A 68 -10.27 -6.61 0.57
N LEU A 69 -9.48 -5.89 1.37
CA LEU A 69 -8.46 -4.96 0.88
C LEU A 69 -7.06 -5.45 1.25
N ILE A 70 -6.14 -5.46 0.29
CA ILE A 70 -4.73 -5.79 0.50
C ILE A 70 -3.86 -4.61 0.07
N ASN A 71 -3.10 -4.02 0.99
CA ASN A 71 -2.14 -2.95 0.68
C ASN A 71 -0.72 -3.37 1.06
N THR A 72 0.12 -3.54 0.05
CA THR A 72 1.56 -3.80 0.21
C THR A 72 2.41 -2.76 -0.54
N SER A 73 1.82 -1.60 -0.88
CA SER A 73 2.52 -0.53 -1.60
C SER A 73 3.01 0.55 -0.64
N ARG A 74 2.15 1.50 -0.30
CA ARG A 74 2.38 2.59 0.67
C ARG A 74 1.09 2.86 1.43
N GLY A 75 1.21 3.15 2.73
CA GLY A 75 0.04 3.36 3.60
C GLY A 75 -0.86 4.50 3.12
N ALA A 76 -0.25 5.66 2.84
CA ALA A 76 -0.94 6.87 2.39
C ALA A 76 -1.63 6.77 1.01
N VAL A 77 -1.65 5.60 0.36
CA VAL A 77 -2.53 5.31 -0.79
C VAL A 77 -3.98 5.11 -0.35
N VAL A 78 -4.19 4.74 0.92
CA VAL A 78 -5.51 4.56 1.53
C VAL A 78 -5.65 5.58 2.65
N GLU A 79 -6.73 6.35 2.66
CA GLU A 79 -7.10 7.18 3.80
C GLU A 79 -7.46 6.28 4.99
N THR A 80 -6.69 6.37 6.07
CA THR A 80 -6.83 5.49 7.23
C THR A 80 -8.22 5.56 7.86
N GLU A 81 -8.79 6.76 7.96
CA GLU A 81 -10.13 6.98 8.52
C GLU A 81 -11.21 6.29 7.67
N ALA A 82 -11.11 6.38 6.34
CA ALA A 82 -12.03 5.71 5.42
C ALA A 82 -11.96 4.19 5.56
N LEU A 83 -10.75 3.63 5.69
CA LEU A 83 -10.54 2.20 5.92
C LEU A 83 -11.21 1.73 7.21
N ILE A 84 -11.03 2.47 8.31
CA ILE A 84 -11.66 2.16 9.59
C ILE A 84 -13.19 2.18 9.46
N GLU A 85 -13.76 3.19 8.81
CA GLU A 85 -15.21 3.29 8.58
C GLU A 85 -15.74 2.10 7.75
N ALA A 86 -15.04 1.74 6.67
CA ALA A 86 -15.39 0.61 5.81
C ALA A 86 -15.34 -0.74 6.54
N LEU A 87 -14.39 -0.91 7.46
CA LEU A 87 -14.33 -2.07 8.35
C LEU A 87 -15.51 -2.07 9.33
N GLN A 88 -15.81 -0.95 9.96
CA GLN A 88 -16.89 -0.82 10.96
C GLN A 88 -18.28 -1.07 10.35
N ASN A 89 -18.55 -0.52 9.16
CA ASN A 89 -19.84 -0.67 8.49
C ASN A 89 -19.99 -2.01 7.72
N GLY A 90 -18.93 -2.81 7.65
CA GLY A 90 -18.92 -4.13 7.02
C GLY A 90 -18.83 -4.09 5.49
N THR A 91 -18.49 -2.95 4.90
CA THR A 91 -18.09 -2.88 3.48
C THR A 91 -16.86 -3.75 3.27
N LEU A 92 -15.86 -3.59 4.14
CA LEU A 92 -14.72 -4.48 4.26
C LEU A 92 -14.94 -5.47 5.41
N VAL A 93 -14.78 -6.75 5.11
CA VAL A 93 -14.80 -7.82 6.13
C VAL A 93 -13.40 -8.25 6.55
N GLY A 94 -12.38 -7.76 5.86
CA GLY A 94 -11.01 -7.80 6.35
C GLY A 94 -10.04 -6.98 5.52
N ALA A 95 -8.86 -6.72 6.09
CA ALA A 95 -7.76 -6.07 5.39
C ALA A 95 -6.40 -6.73 5.72
N GLY A 96 -5.52 -6.81 4.72
CA GLY A 96 -4.13 -7.19 4.88
C GLY A 96 -3.23 -6.02 4.55
N LEU A 97 -2.48 -5.53 5.53
CA LEU A 97 -1.67 -4.32 5.41
C LEU A 97 -0.22 -4.67 5.70
N ASP A 98 0.66 -4.51 4.72
CA ASP A 98 2.12 -4.53 4.97
C ASP A 98 2.66 -3.12 5.21
N VAL A 99 1.79 -2.12 5.08
CA VAL A 99 2.07 -0.70 5.21
C VAL A 99 0.89 0.02 5.88
N LEU A 100 1.19 0.98 6.74
CA LEU A 100 0.30 1.91 7.42
C LEU A 100 0.65 3.35 7.04
N GLU A 101 -0.30 4.25 7.24
CA GLU A 101 -0.06 5.68 7.02
C GLU A 101 0.91 6.20 8.09
N GLU A 102 1.96 6.92 7.69
CA GLU A 102 2.98 7.45 8.62
C GLU A 102 3.77 6.37 9.41
N GLU A 103 4.14 5.23 8.80
CA GLU A 103 5.02 4.19 9.43
C GLU A 103 6.47 4.63 9.77
N GLY A 104 6.83 5.86 9.41
CA GLY A 104 8.17 6.20 8.95
C GLY A 104 9.24 6.42 10.01
N ASP A 105 8.90 6.65 11.27
CA ASP A 105 9.94 7.05 12.21
C ASP A 105 9.64 6.60 13.65
N LEU A 106 10.46 5.68 14.16
CA LEU A 106 10.61 5.50 15.62
C LEU A 106 11.01 6.82 16.30
N SER A 107 11.63 7.73 15.52
CA SER A 107 11.84 9.14 15.85
C SER A 107 10.53 9.83 16.20
N ASP A 108 9.47 9.58 15.43
CA ASP A 108 8.16 10.21 15.57
C ASP A 108 7.43 9.70 16.80
N GLU A 109 7.45 8.40 17.10
CA GLU A 109 6.79 7.88 18.31
C GLU A 109 7.44 8.40 19.60
N LEU A 110 8.78 8.33 19.69
CA LEU A 110 9.50 8.82 20.87
C LEU A 110 9.42 10.36 20.95
N ALA A 111 9.46 11.06 19.82
CA ALA A 111 9.25 12.50 19.77
C ALA A 111 7.83 12.89 20.17
N LEU A 112 6.79 12.16 19.73
CA LEU A 112 5.40 12.38 20.12
C LEU A 112 5.21 12.23 21.64
N LEU A 113 5.82 11.20 22.24
CA LEU A 113 5.74 10.96 23.68
C LEU A 113 6.55 11.97 24.51
N SER A 114 7.65 12.48 23.96
CA SER A 114 8.55 13.41 24.65
C SER A 114 8.24 14.88 24.35
N ALA A 115 7.41 15.15 23.33
CA ALA A 115 7.04 16.50 22.93
C ALA A 115 6.11 17.13 23.99
N PRO A 116 6.38 18.38 24.39
CA PRO A 116 5.48 19.08 25.31
C PRO A 116 4.10 19.36 24.69
N HIS A 117 4.02 19.43 23.35
CA HIS A 117 2.80 19.64 22.58
C HIS A 117 2.86 18.81 21.28
N PRO A 118 2.53 17.52 21.33
CA PRO A 118 2.49 16.67 20.13
C PRO A 118 1.43 17.17 19.13
N ASN A 119 1.70 16.99 17.84
CA ASN A 119 0.77 17.35 16.79
C ASN A 119 -0.49 16.47 16.87
N VAL A 120 -1.66 17.10 16.91
CA VAL A 120 -2.95 16.40 17.04
C VAL A 120 -3.20 15.45 15.87
N LYS A 121 -2.75 15.82 14.66
CA LYS A 121 -2.91 14.98 13.46
C LYS A 121 -2.09 13.70 13.60
N GLU A 122 -0.80 13.81 13.92
CA GLU A 122 0.11 12.67 14.11
C GLU A 122 -0.37 11.75 15.25
N LEU A 123 -0.86 12.32 16.35
CA LEU A 123 -1.49 11.55 17.43
C LEU A 123 -2.71 10.77 16.96
N LYS A 124 -3.59 11.40 16.16
CA LYS A 124 -4.77 10.74 15.60
C LYS A 124 -4.34 9.57 14.70
N THR A 125 -3.44 9.79 13.74
CA THR A 125 -2.93 8.73 12.84
C THR A 125 -2.33 7.59 13.65
N THR A 126 -1.53 7.89 14.66
CA THR A 126 -0.91 6.89 15.56
C THR A 126 -1.96 6.01 16.25
N LEU A 127 -3.04 6.62 16.77
CA LEU A 127 -4.13 5.89 17.41
C LEU A 127 -4.93 5.05 16.41
N GLU A 128 -5.13 5.55 15.21
CA GLU A 128 -5.79 4.82 14.12
C GLU A 128 -4.96 3.60 13.67
N ASN A 129 -3.65 3.76 13.53
CA ASN A 129 -2.72 2.67 13.27
C ASN A 129 -2.76 1.62 14.39
N HIS A 130 -2.72 2.06 15.65
CA HIS A 130 -2.84 1.16 16.79
C HIS A 130 -4.19 0.40 16.78
N TYR A 131 -5.27 1.07 16.41
CA TYR A 131 -6.57 0.42 16.25
C TYR A 131 -6.53 -0.65 15.16
N LEU A 132 -5.96 -0.36 14.00
CA LEU A 132 -5.83 -1.32 12.88
C LEU A 132 -4.98 -2.53 13.26
N ILE A 133 -3.84 -2.33 13.91
CA ILE A 133 -2.94 -3.40 14.37
C ILE A 133 -3.68 -4.41 15.27
N ASN A 134 -4.58 -3.93 16.12
CA ASN A 134 -5.30 -4.76 17.08
C ASN A 134 -6.68 -5.21 16.59
N HIS A 135 -7.11 -4.79 15.40
CA HIS A 135 -8.45 -5.09 14.90
C HIS A 135 -8.55 -6.55 14.45
N PRO A 136 -9.56 -7.33 14.91
CA PRO A 136 -9.61 -8.79 14.70
C PRO A 136 -9.81 -9.24 13.24
N ARG A 137 -10.13 -8.30 12.34
CA ARG A 137 -10.28 -8.55 10.90
C ARG A 137 -9.16 -7.92 10.07
N VAL A 138 -8.13 -7.40 10.71
CA VAL A 138 -6.99 -6.78 10.05
C VAL A 138 -5.74 -7.57 10.39
N ILE A 139 -4.93 -7.86 9.39
CA ILE A 139 -3.58 -8.42 9.57
C ILE A 139 -2.61 -7.34 9.15
N VAL A 140 -1.71 -6.97 10.06
CA VAL A 140 -0.62 -6.03 9.78
C VAL A 140 0.71 -6.77 9.82
N THR A 141 1.54 -6.57 8.79
CA THR A 141 2.94 -7.00 8.76
C THR A 141 3.85 -5.77 8.60
N PRO A 142 4.99 -5.70 9.32
CA PRO A 142 5.82 -4.50 9.33
C PRO A 142 6.73 -4.41 8.10
N HIS A 143 6.20 -4.00 6.95
CA HIS A 143 6.94 -3.75 5.71
C HIS A 143 7.82 -4.95 5.30
N LEU A 144 7.29 -6.16 5.41
CA LEU A 144 8.01 -7.41 5.19
C LEU A 144 7.85 -7.97 3.78
N ALA A 145 7.06 -7.35 2.89
CA ALA A 145 6.76 -7.90 1.57
C ALA A 145 8.02 -8.12 0.70
N PHE A 146 9.13 -7.42 0.98
CA PHE A 146 10.40 -7.61 0.27
C PHE A 146 11.32 -8.67 0.91
N ASN A 147 11.02 -9.18 2.10
CA ASN A 147 11.98 -9.92 2.93
C ASN A 147 12.12 -11.41 2.54
N THR A 148 12.51 -11.68 1.29
CA THR A 148 12.95 -13.01 0.84
C THR A 148 14.47 -13.03 0.68
N GLN A 149 15.08 -14.22 0.75
CA GLN A 149 16.53 -14.37 0.58
C GLN A 149 16.99 -13.76 -0.75
N GLU A 150 16.31 -14.06 -1.84
CA GLU A 150 16.64 -13.60 -3.19
C GLU A 150 16.48 -12.08 -3.36
N ALA A 151 15.50 -11.48 -2.65
CA ALA A 151 15.29 -10.05 -2.67
C ALA A 151 16.36 -9.31 -1.86
N VAL A 152 16.72 -9.82 -0.68
CA VAL A 152 17.81 -9.28 0.15
C VAL A 152 19.15 -9.39 -0.56
N GLU A 153 19.45 -10.53 -1.20
CA GLU A 153 20.65 -10.71 -2.02
C GLU A 153 20.71 -9.67 -3.16
N ARG A 154 19.61 -9.46 -3.88
CA ARG A 154 19.55 -8.44 -4.95
C ARG A 154 19.74 -7.01 -4.42
N ILE A 155 19.21 -6.69 -3.24
CA ILE A 155 19.43 -5.40 -2.59
C ILE A 155 20.92 -5.23 -2.30
N LEU A 156 21.57 -6.23 -1.69
CA LEU A 156 22.99 -6.20 -1.39
C LEU A 156 23.84 -6.01 -2.64
N ASP A 157 23.58 -6.79 -3.69
CA ASP A 157 24.30 -6.69 -4.97
C ASP A 157 24.15 -5.30 -5.59
N THR A 158 22.93 -4.77 -5.63
CA THR A 158 22.63 -3.43 -6.17
C THR A 158 23.33 -2.34 -5.35
N THR A 159 23.34 -2.45 -4.02
CA THR A 159 24.00 -1.49 -3.13
C THR A 159 25.53 -1.51 -3.34
N ILE A 160 26.13 -2.69 -3.47
CA ILE A 160 27.56 -2.83 -3.76
C ILE A 160 27.89 -2.18 -5.11
N GLU A 161 27.09 -2.45 -6.14
CA GLU A 161 27.26 -1.86 -7.47
C GLU A 161 27.17 -0.33 -7.42
N ASN A 162 26.18 0.22 -6.70
CA ASN A 162 26.03 1.67 -6.52
C ASN A 162 27.28 2.30 -5.91
N ILE A 163 27.85 1.68 -4.86
CA ILE A 163 29.07 2.16 -4.19
C ILE A 163 30.26 2.14 -5.14
N GLN A 164 30.45 1.03 -5.88
CA GLN A 164 31.54 0.90 -6.84
C GLN A 164 31.44 1.94 -7.96
N LYS A 165 30.24 2.11 -8.54
CA LYS A 165 29.98 3.07 -9.61
C LYS A 165 30.14 4.51 -9.14
N PHE A 166 29.70 4.83 -7.93
CA PHE A 166 29.96 6.13 -7.31
C PHE A 166 31.47 6.40 -7.16
N ALA A 167 32.21 5.44 -6.59
CA ALA A 167 33.66 5.56 -6.42
C ALA A 167 34.42 5.69 -7.76
N ALA A 168 33.91 5.07 -8.82
CA ALA A 168 34.44 5.18 -10.18
C ALA A 168 34.02 6.46 -10.93
N GLY A 169 33.26 7.36 -10.30
CA GLY A 169 32.80 8.62 -10.91
C GLY A 169 31.64 8.46 -11.90
N SER A 170 30.91 7.34 -11.86
CA SER A 170 29.77 7.03 -12.74
C SER A 170 28.52 6.60 -11.94
N PRO A 171 28.03 7.43 -11.00
CA PRO A 171 26.95 7.06 -10.09
C PRO A 171 25.67 6.65 -10.83
N VAL A 172 24.96 5.67 -10.27
CA VAL A 172 23.66 5.15 -10.74
C VAL A 172 22.68 5.06 -9.57
N ASN A 173 21.38 4.89 -9.86
CA ASN A 173 20.32 4.83 -8.85
C ASN A 173 20.31 6.07 -7.93
N ILE A 174 20.63 7.23 -8.49
CA ILE A 174 20.68 8.50 -7.76
C ILE A 174 19.24 8.92 -7.43
N VAL A 175 18.99 9.21 -6.15
CA VAL A 175 17.76 9.84 -5.71
C VAL A 175 17.97 11.35 -5.79
N GLY A 176 17.15 12.03 -6.60
CA GLY A 176 17.19 13.48 -6.72
C GLY A 176 16.73 14.18 -5.44
N SER A 177 17.39 15.28 -5.09
CA SER A 177 16.96 16.26 -4.09
C SER A 177 15.92 17.21 -4.67
#